data_AF-A0A1M6KIF1-F1
#
_entry.id   AF-A0A1M6KIF1-F1
#
_cell.length_a   1.000
_cell.length_b   1.000
_cell.length_c   1.000
_cell.angle_alpha   90.00
_cell.angle_beta   90.00
_cell.angle_gamma   90.00
#
_symmetry.space_group_name_H-M   'P 1'
#
loop_
_entity.id
_entity.type
_entity.pdbx_description
1 polymer ?
#
loop_
_entity_poly.entity_id
_entity_poly.type
_entity_poly.pdbx_seq_one_letter_code
_entity_poly.pdbx_strand_id
1 'polypeptide(L)'
;MLERFQSLSGSQIILAAIIAFVIWAIIEFIRSVRRSVKVVKKTFGEVDMARVMERCHELFPIETILFRGAEFQRGMRIRITTTQKTIIEGELIGMNKIQMICIRTKNQIIAHQLDKIQEMTRI
;
A
#
# COMPACT_ATOMS: atom_id res chain seq x y z
N MET A 1 50.45 -9.92 -13.30
CA MET A 1 49.35 -9.08 -12.78
C MET A 1 48.97 -9.44 -11.34
N LEU A 2 49.94 -9.65 -10.44
CA LEU A 2 49.67 -9.95 -9.02
C LEU A 2 50.52 -9.09 -8.06
N GLU A 3 51.16 -8.03 -8.55
CA GLU A 3 52.06 -7.18 -7.74
C GLU A 3 51.34 -5.99 -7.08
N ARG A 4 50.05 -5.77 -7.35
CA ARG A 4 49.27 -4.68 -6.72
C ARG A 4 48.65 -5.04 -5.36
N PHE A 5 48.82 -6.27 -4.88
CA PHE A 5 48.32 -6.71 -3.57
C PHE A 5 49.35 -6.55 -2.44
N GLN A 6 50.58 -6.08 -2.72
CA GLN A 6 51.67 -5.95 -1.73
C GLN A 6 51.67 -4.66 -0.89
N SER A 7 50.59 -3.86 -0.91
CA SER A 7 50.52 -2.61 -0.14
C SER A 7 49.15 -2.37 0.53
N LEU A 8 48.42 -3.42 0.91
CA LEU A 8 47.29 -3.24 1.82
C LEU A 8 47.76 -3.42 3.27
N SER A 9 48.07 -2.30 3.91
CA SER A 9 48.24 -2.23 5.37
C SER A 9 46.99 -2.80 6.04
N GLY A 10 47.12 -3.55 7.14
CA GLY A 10 45.99 -4.18 7.83
C GLY A 10 44.85 -3.21 8.20
N SER A 11 45.16 -1.91 8.30
CA SER A 11 44.18 -0.83 8.42
C SER A 11 43.20 -0.76 7.24
N GLN A 12 43.65 -1.00 6.01
CA GLN A 12 42.81 -0.96 4.80
C GLN A 12 41.82 -2.12 4.74
N ILE A 13 42.16 -3.27 5.32
CA ILE A 13 41.26 -4.42 5.42
C ILE A 13 40.12 -4.12 6.39
N ILE A 14 40.44 -3.55 7.55
CA ILE A 14 39.45 -3.14 8.55
C ILE A 14 38.54 -2.04 7.98
N LEU A 15 39.12 -1.07 7.28
CA LEU A 15 38.38 0.03 6.65
C LEU A 15 37.44 -0.48 5.54
N ALA A 16 37.89 -1.45 4.73
CA ALA A 16 37.04 -2.10 3.74
C ALA A 16 35.86 -2.85 4.37
N ALA A 17 36.07 -3.54 5.50
CA ALA A 17 35.00 -4.23 6.22
C ALA A 17 33.94 -3.25 6.77
N ILE A 18 34.37 -2.11 7.30
CA ILE A 18 33.47 -1.06 7.78
C ILE A 18 32.65 -0.47 6.61
N ILE A 19 33.31 -0.17 5.48
CA ILE A 19 32.62 0.34 4.28
C ILE A 19 31.60 -0.68 3.76
N ALA A 20 31.95 -1.96 3.71
CA ALA A 20 31.03 -3.02 3.29
C ALA A 20 29.80 -3.12 4.20
N PHE A 21 29.99 -2.99 5.52
CA PHE A 21 28.90 -2.98 6.49
C PHE A 21 27.96 -1.77 6.29
N VAL A 22 28.53 -0.58 6.06
CA VAL A 22 27.75 0.63 5.78
C VAL A 22 26.94 0.49 4.48
N ILE A 23 27.54 -0.05 3.42
CA ILE A 23 26.84 -0.31 2.15
C ILE A 23 25.70 -1.30 2.36
N TRP A 24 25.94 -2.39 3.09
CA TRP A 24 24.90 -3.38 3.41
C TRP A 24 23.73 -2.76 4.18
N ALA A 25 24.02 -1.94 5.19
CA ALA A 25 23.00 -1.25 6.00
C ALA A 25 22.15 -0.28 5.15
N ILE A 26 22.77 0.47 4.23
CA ILE A 26 22.04 1.38 3.34
C ILE A 26 21.12 0.59 2.39
N ILE A 27 21.59 -0.53 1.84
CA ILE A 27 20.77 -1.39 0.95
C ILE A 27 19.58 -2.00 1.71
N GLU A 28 19.80 -2.49 2.93
CA GLU A 28 18.76 -2.98 3.83
C GLU A 28 17.71 -1.90 4.14
N PHE A 29 18.16 -0.69 4.48
CA PHE A 29 17.27 0.43 4.77
C PHE A 29 16.39 0.80 3.57
N ILE A 30 16.98 0.93 2.38
CA ILE A 30 16.23 1.21 1.15
C ILE A 30 15.25 0.08 0.82
N ARG A 31 15.64 -1.19 1.02
CA ARG A 31 14.75 -2.35 0.81
C ARG A 31 13.59 -2.37 1.81
N SER A 32 13.84 -2.00 3.07
CA SER A 32 12.83 -1.93 4.13
C SER A 32 11.79 -0.85 3.84
N VAL A 33 12.24 0.35 3.43
CA VAL A 33 11.34 1.44 3.03
C VAL A 33 10.53 1.06 1.78
N ARG A 34 11.15 0.42 0.78
CA ARG A 34 10.41 -0.06 -0.42
C ARG A 34 9.38 -1.15 -0.09
N ARG A 35 9.64 -2.05 0.86
CA ARG A 35 8.67 -3.07 1.28
C ARG A 35 7.47 -2.46 1.99
N SER A 36 7.66 -1.43 2.80
CA SER A 36 6.54 -0.74 3.48
C SER A 36 5.61 -0.01 2.50
N VAL A 37 6.11 0.40 1.33
CA VAL A 37 5.29 1.04 0.27
C VAL A 37 4.61 0.02 -0.66
N LYS A 38 5.07 -1.24 -0.70
CA LYS A 38 4.32 -2.33 -1.37
C LYS A 38 3.13 -2.73 -0.49
N VAL A 39 2.10 -1.90 -0.51
CA VAL A 39 0.73 -2.27 -0.14
C VAL A 39 0.44 -3.60 -0.83
N VAL A 40 0.25 -4.62 -0.01
CA VAL A 40 0.04 -6.01 -0.38
C VAL A 40 -1.18 -6.10 -1.28
N LYS A 41 -0.98 -6.11 -2.59
CA LYS A 41 -2.00 -6.50 -3.58
C LYS A 41 -2.17 -8.02 -3.47
N LYS A 42 -2.98 -8.48 -2.53
CA LYS A 42 -3.44 -9.87 -2.49
C LYS A 42 -4.61 -10.00 -3.45
N THR A 43 -4.40 -10.71 -4.56
CA THR A 43 -5.46 -11.24 -5.42
C THR A 43 -6.08 -12.42 -4.69
N PHE A 44 -7.29 -12.27 -4.15
CA PHE A 44 -8.03 -13.35 -3.49
C PHE A 44 -8.90 -14.10 -4.51
N GLY A 45 -9.06 -15.41 -4.35
CA GLY A 45 -9.96 -16.23 -5.17
C GLY A 45 -11.44 -16.05 -4.78
N GLU A 46 -12.36 -16.57 -5.59
CA GLU A 46 -13.81 -16.34 -5.47
C GLU A 46 -14.41 -16.83 -4.12
N VAL A 47 -13.93 -17.97 -3.61
CA VAL A 47 -14.34 -18.54 -2.30
C VAL A 47 -13.78 -17.75 -1.12
N ASP A 48 -12.59 -17.15 -1.26
CA ASP A 48 -12.00 -16.29 -0.24
C ASP A 48 -12.67 -14.90 -0.19
N MET A 49 -13.13 -14.39 -1.33
CA MET A 49 -13.79 -13.08 -1.41
C MET A 49 -15.05 -13.00 -0.56
N ALA A 50 -15.87 -14.05 -0.52
CA ALA A 50 -17.09 -14.07 0.29
C ALA A 50 -16.77 -13.94 1.80
N ARG A 51 -15.78 -14.69 2.27
CA ARG A 51 -15.35 -14.68 3.67
C ARG A 51 -14.65 -13.37 4.07
N VAL A 52 -13.90 -12.78 3.15
CA VAL A 52 -13.28 -11.46 3.34
C VAL A 52 -14.33 -10.36 3.35
N MET A 53 -15.39 -10.48 2.55
CA MET A 53 -16.47 -9.51 2.47
C MET A 53 -17.29 -9.48 3.77
N GLU A 54 -17.54 -10.65 4.38
CA GLU A 54 -18.18 -10.74 5.69
C GLU A 54 -17.38 -10.02 6.78
N ARG A 55 -16.05 -10.25 6.83
CA ARG A 55 -15.15 -9.51 7.73
C ARG A 55 -15.06 -8.03 7.40
N CYS A 56 -15.14 -7.64 6.13
CA CYS A 56 -15.19 -6.23 5.76
C CYS A 56 -16.48 -5.57 6.26
N HIS A 57 -17.60 -6.27 6.30
CA HIS A 57 -18.84 -5.71 6.86
C HIS A 57 -18.75 -5.49 8.38
N GLU A 58 -18.05 -6.36 9.11
CA GLU A 58 -17.75 -6.11 10.52
C GLU A 58 -16.79 -4.93 10.72
N LEU A 59 -15.76 -4.83 9.88
CA LEU A 59 -14.71 -3.80 10.00
C LEU A 59 -15.14 -2.42 9.47
N PHE A 60 -16.12 -2.36 8.56
CA PHE A 60 -16.60 -1.12 7.93
C PHE A 60 -18.12 -0.97 8.15
N PRO A 61 -18.54 -0.70 9.41
CA PRO A 61 -19.96 -0.64 9.77
C PRO A 61 -20.68 0.62 9.25
N ILE A 62 -19.96 1.62 8.75
CA ILE A 62 -20.54 2.87 8.27
C ILE A 62 -20.90 2.71 6.79
N GLU A 63 -22.20 2.64 6.51
CA GLU A 63 -22.71 2.41 5.15
C GLU A 63 -22.78 3.68 4.30
N THR A 64 -22.92 4.84 4.94
CA THR A 64 -23.07 6.14 4.29
C THR A 64 -21.84 7.01 4.52
N ILE A 65 -21.22 7.45 3.42
CA ILE A 65 -20.01 8.28 3.43
C ILE A 65 -20.36 9.65 2.86
N LEU A 66 -20.17 10.70 3.66
CA LEU A 66 -20.26 12.07 3.17
C LEU A 66 -18.88 12.52 2.71
N PHE A 67 -18.69 12.75 1.41
CA PHE A 67 -17.45 13.26 0.84
C PHE A 67 -17.72 14.56 0.09
N ARG A 68 -17.17 15.68 0.57
CA ARG A 68 -17.32 17.01 -0.04
C ARG A 68 -18.78 17.42 -0.34
N GLY A 69 -19.70 17.05 0.54
CA GLY A 69 -21.12 17.35 0.39
C GLY A 69 -21.89 16.37 -0.51
N ALA A 70 -21.24 15.37 -1.09
CA ALA A 70 -21.90 14.27 -1.79
C ALA A 70 -22.01 13.05 -0.89
N GLU A 71 -23.21 12.44 -0.85
CA GLU A 71 -23.47 11.22 -0.09
C GLU A 71 -23.22 9.98 -0.95
N PHE A 72 -22.38 9.09 -0.44
CA PHE A 72 -22.06 7.81 -1.05
C PHE A 72 -22.52 6.65 -0.15
N GLN A 73 -23.48 5.86 -0.64
CA GLN A 73 -23.98 4.68 0.06
C GLN A 73 -23.26 3.40 -0.38
N ARG A 74 -23.23 2.42 0.52
CA ARG A 74 -22.80 1.05 0.26
C ARG A 74 -23.52 0.45 -0.95
N GLY A 75 -22.79 -0.30 -1.77
CA GLY A 75 -23.28 -0.90 -3.01
C GLY A 75 -23.24 0.03 -4.22
N MET A 76 -22.94 1.33 -4.05
CA MET A 76 -22.82 2.23 -5.19
C MET A 76 -21.51 2.02 -5.94
N ARG A 77 -21.59 2.08 -7.27
CA ARG A 77 -20.41 2.11 -8.13
C ARG A 77 -19.82 3.51 -8.12
N ILE A 78 -18.54 3.59 -7.76
CA ILE A 78 -17.81 4.84 -7.64
C ILE A 78 -16.49 4.76 -8.38
N ARG A 79 -16.08 5.91 -8.91
CA ARG A 79 -14.73 6.19 -9.40
C ARG A 79 -14.05 7.11 -8.42
N ILE A 80 -12.87 6.73 -7.97
CA ILE A 80 -12.07 7.49 -7.01
C ILE A 80 -10.75 7.84 -7.67
N THR A 81 -10.37 9.11 -7.57
CA THR A 81 -9.05 9.62 -7.93
C THR A 81 -8.27 9.90 -6.66
N THR A 82 -7.17 9.18 -6.42
CA THR A 82 -6.31 9.43 -5.26
C THR A 82 -5.43 10.66 -5.49
N THR A 83 -4.82 11.19 -4.43
CA THR A 83 -3.81 12.27 -4.50
C THR A 83 -2.59 11.89 -5.34
N GLN A 84 -2.34 10.59 -5.54
CA GLN A 84 -1.30 10.08 -6.45
C GLN A 84 -1.77 10.00 -7.91
N LYS A 85 -2.92 10.60 -8.25
CA LYS A 85 -3.58 10.54 -9.57
C LYS A 85 -3.89 9.11 -10.04
N THR A 86 -4.02 8.16 -9.12
CA THR A 86 -4.45 6.80 -9.45
C THR A 86 -5.98 6.75 -9.46
N ILE A 87 -6.53 6.21 -10.54
CA ILE A 87 -7.98 6.04 -10.71
C ILE A 87 -8.35 4.62 -10.28
N ILE A 88 -9.30 4.51 -9.37
CA ILE A 88 -9.83 3.25 -8.85
C ILE A 88 -11.33 3.22 -9.12
N GLU A 89 -11.80 2.19 -9.81
CA GLU A 89 -13.21 1.97 -10.10
C GLU A 89 -13.69 0.71 -9.40
N GLY A 90 -14.80 0.83 -8.68
CA GLY A 90 -15.37 -0.31 -7.98
C GLY A 90 -16.65 0.03 -7.24
N GLU A 91 -17.14 -0.97 -6.52
CA GLU A 91 -18.31 -0.87 -5.66
C GLU A 91 -17.88 -0.48 -4.23
N LEU A 92 -18.57 0.51 -3.66
CA LEU A 92 -18.31 0.94 -2.29
C LEU A 92 -18.86 -0.08 -1.30
N ILE A 93 -18.00 -0.63 -0.44
CA ILE A 93 -18.41 -1.57 0.61
C ILE A 93 -18.80 -0.82 1.89
N GLY A 94 -18.06 0.21 2.27
CA GLY A 94 -18.32 0.98 3.48
C GLY A 94 -17.09 1.71 4.02
N MET A 95 -17.26 2.36 5.16
CA MET A 95 -16.25 3.12 5.87
C MET A 95 -16.06 2.63 7.31
N ASN A 96 -14.84 2.71 7.81
CA ASN A 96 -14.49 2.40 9.21
C ASN A 96 -14.36 3.71 10.02
N LYS A 97 -14.39 3.61 11.35
CA LYS A 97 -14.22 4.70 12.32
C LYS A 97 -12.92 5.50 12.13
N ILE A 98 -11.89 4.90 11.53
CA ILE A 98 -10.59 5.54 11.20
C ILE A 98 -10.60 6.16 9.78
N GLN A 99 -11.78 6.47 9.23
CA GLN A 99 -11.94 7.09 7.91
C GLN A 99 -11.24 6.36 6.75
N MET A 100 -11.13 5.03 6.85
CA MET A 100 -10.77 4.19 5.71
C MET A 100 -12.03 3.76 4.98
N ILE A 101 -11.98 3.79 3.65
CA ILE A 101 -13.02 3.29 2.77
C ILE A 101 -12.58 1.97 2.13
N CYS A 102 -13.53 1.06 1.96
CA CYS A 102 -13.31 -0.23 1.33
C CYS A 102 -14.04 -0.28 -0.02
N ILE A 103 -13.31 -0.61 -1.08
CA ILE A 103 -13.80 -0.60 -2.46
C ILE A 103 -13.57 -1.99 -3.06
N ARG A 104 -14.63 -2.61 -3.55
CA ARG A 104 -14.57 -3.86 -4.28
C ARG A 104 -14.37 -3.56 -5.76
N THR A 105 -13.19 -3.88 -6.28
CA THR A 105 -12.95 -3.89 -7.72
C THR A 105 -13.27 -5.28 -8.29
N LYS A 106 -13.19 -5.46 -9.61
CA LYS A 106 -13.46 -6.76 -10.26
C LYS A 106 -12.58 -7.90 -9.73
N ASN A 107 -11.33 -7.61 -9.37
CA ASN A 107 -10.31 -8.64 -9.07
C ASN A 107 -9.78 -8.57 -7.63
N GLN A 108 -10.06 -7.50 -6.88
CA GLN A 108 -9.50 -7.30 -5.55
C GLN A 108 -10.32 -6.31 -4.72
N ILE A 109 -10.22 -6.46 -3.40
CA ILE A 109 -10.76 -5.50 -2.43
C ILE A 109 -9.62 -4.54 -2.06
N ILE A 110 -9.89 -3.25 -2.17
CA ILE A 110 -8.92 -2.18 -1.92
C ILE A 110 -9.44 -1.35 -0.75
N ALA A 111 -8.63 -1.22 0.30
CA ALA A 111 -8.86 -0.26 1.36
C ALA A 111 -8.01 1.00 1.12
N HIS A 112 -8.63 2.18 1.20
CA HIS A 112 -7.93 3.45 1.04
C HIS A 112 -8.38 4.47 2.08
N GLN A 113 -7.50 5.37 2.49
CA GLN A 113 -7.84 6.45 3.42
C GLN A 113 -8.61 7.56 2.69
N LEU A 114 -9.68 8.07 3.30
CA LEU A 114 -10.50 9.14 2.74
C LEU A 114 -9.69 10.42 2.48
N ASP A 115 -8.74 10.76 3.35
CA ASP A 115 -7.87 11.94 3.21
C ASP A 115 -6.97 11.91 1.96
N LYS A 116 -6.67 10.72 1.44
CA LYS A 116 -5.83 10.54 0.25
C LYS A 116 -6.64 10.54 -1.04
N ILE A 117 -7.93 10.83 -0.96
CA ILE A 117 -8.82 10.90 -2.11
C ILE A 117 -8.96 12.35 -2.54
N GLN A 118 -8.56 12.61 -3.79
CA GLN A 118 -8.69 13.91 -4.41
C GLN A 118 -10.10 14.13 -4.96
N GLU A 119 -10.72 13.10 -5.51
CA GLU A 119 -12.05 13.20 -6.13
C GLU A 119 -12.79 11.85 -6.04
N MET A 120 -14.11 11.90 -5.85
CA MET A 120 -14.98 10.73 -5.84
C MET A 120 -16.23 11.05 -6.66
N THR A 121 -16.56 10.18 -7.61
CA THR A 121 -17.68 10.36 -8.54
C THR A 121 -18.50 9.07 -8.61
N ARG A 122 -19.83 9.19 -8.68
CA ARG A 122 -20.73 8.05 -8.92
C ARG A 122 -20.73 7.69 -10.41
N ILE A 123 -20.76 6.39 -10.72
CA ILE A 123 -20.92 5.84 -12.07
C ILE A 123 -22.25 5.07 -12.17
#